data_AF-L9YEV6-F1
#
_entry.id   AF-L9YEV6-F1
#
_cell.length_a   1.000
_cell.length_b   1.000
_cell.length_c   1.000
_cell.angle_alpha   90.00
_cell.angle_beta   90.00
_cell.angle_gamma   90.00
#
_symmetry.space_group_name_H-M   'P 1'
#
loop_
_entity.id
_entity.type
_entity.pdbx_description
1 polymer ?
#
loop_
_entity_poly.entity_id
_entity_poly.type
_entity_poly.pdbx_seq_one_letter_code
_entity_poly.pdbx_strand_id
1 'polypeptide(L)'
;MGTTNEELQALVEQGQLRRVKAGETTRYQPDYTRLLFEEIRTLIEENTREELRNELVAITDEIEEWQATYDVETWEEFEQSLADGDLASDELRDRRDVIGRWEGSQEDRRLIKHALALYSNVEAAREQMIDMANRDTN
;
A
#
# COMPACT_ATOMS: atom_id res chain seq x y z
N MET A 1 1.34 8.13 37.26
CA MET A 1 2.11 7.39 36.24
C MET A 1 1.31 6.16 35.83
N GLY A 2 0.57 6.26 34.73
CA GLY A 2 -0.23 5.19 34.14
C GLY A 2 -0.48 5.40 32.65
N THR A 3 0.32 6.25 32.00
CA THR A 3 -0.01 6.87 30.72
C THR A 3 0.18 5.92 29.54
N THR A 4 1.20 5.07 29.55
CA THR A 4 1.50 4.22 28.39
C THR A 4 0.45 3.14 28.12
N ASN A 5 -0.22 2.60 29.15
CA ASN A 5 -1.21 1.53 28.95
C ASN A 5 -2.58 2.08 28.55
N GLU A 6 -2.98 3.23 29.11
CA GLU A 6 -4.21 3.94 28.71
C GLU A 6 -4.09 4.48 27.28
N GLU A 7 -2.93 5.02 26.91
CA GLU A 7 -2.63 5.47 25.53
C GLU A 7 -2.68 4.30 24.54
N LEU A 8 -2.03 3.17 24.85
CA LEU A 8 -2.10 1.98 23.98
C LEU A 8 -3.52 1.43 23.85
N GLN A 9 -4.32 1.50 24.91
CA GLN A 9 -5.72 1.08 24.86
C GLN A 9 -6.56 2.03 24.01
N ALA A 10 -6.36 3.35 24.13
CA ALA A 10 -7.01 4.32 23.27
C ALA A 10 -6.67 4.09 21.78
N LEU A 11 -5.41 3.75 21.46
CA LEU A 11 -5.01 3.41 20.08
C LEU A 11 -5.66 2.12 19.57
N VAL A 12 -5.92 1.14 20.45
CA VAL A 12 -6.66 -0.08 20.09
C VAL A 12 -8.15 0.22 19.90
N GLU A 13 -8.75 1.03 20.77
CA GLU A 13 -10.15 1.44 20.67
C GLU A 13 -10.40 2.30 19.43
N GLN A 14 -9.45 3.15 19.07
CA GLN A 14 -9.45 3.89 17.83
C GLN A 14 -9.22 2.99 16.62
N GLY A 15 -8.77 1.74 16.81
CA GLY A 15 -8.49 0.76 15.76
C GLY A 15 -7.14 0.94 15.06
N GLN A 16 -6.22 1.74 15.60
CA GLN A 16 -4.90 1.97 15.02
C GLN A 16 -3.93 0.83 15.35
N LEU A 17 -4.13 0.18 16.49
CA LEU A 17 -3.35 -0.98 16.93
C LEU A 17 -4.24 -2.21 17.10
N ARG A 18 -3.71 -3.38 16.71
CA ARG A 18 -4.26 -4.67 17.09
C ARG A 18 -3.49 -5.25 18.26
N ARG A 19 -4.23 -5.79 19.22
CA ARG A 19 -3.69 -6.53 20.37
C ARG A 19 -3.54 -8.00 19.99
N VAL A 20 -2.32 -8.51 20.02
CA VAL A 20 -2.00 -9.92 19.75
C VAL A 20 -1.41 -10.55 21.00
N LYS A 21 -1.97 -11.70 21.42
CA LYS A 21 -1.38 -12.48 22.52
C LYS A 21 -0.23 -13.34 21.98
N ALA A 22 0.97 -13.13 22.51
CA ALA A 22 2.15 -13.94 22.25
C ALA A 22 2.60 -14.62 23.55
N GLY A 23 2.06 -15.81 23.81
CA GLY A 23 2.24 -16.50 25.09
C GLY A 23 1.64 -15.72 26.25
N GLU A 24 2.45 -15.43 27.28
CA GLU A 24 2.05 -14.65 28.46
C GLU A 24 2.12 -13.13 28.23
N THR A 25 2.65 -12.68 27.08
CA THR A 25 2.84 -11.25 26.78
C THR A 25 1.81 -10.76 25.77
N THR A 26 1.28 -9.56 26.01
CA THR A 26 0.45 -8.84 25.05
C THR A 26 1.32 -7.96 24.17
N ARG A 27 1.27 -8.16 22.85
CA ARG A 27 1.93 -7.29 21.86
C ARG A 27 0.90 -6.40 21.19
N TYR A 28 1.32 -5.19 20.86
CA TYR A 28 0.56 -4.25 20.07
C TYR A 28 1.27 -4.07 18.73
N GLN A 29 0.53 -4.23 17.63
CA GLN A 29 1.05 -4.08 16.28
C GLN A 29 0.11 -3.17 15.48
N PRO A 30 0.61 -2.43 14.48
CA PRO A 30 -0.23 -1.68 13.56
C PRO A 30 -1.32 -2.56 12.96
N ASP A 31 -2.52 -2.00 12.78
CA ASP A 31 -3.56 -2.67 12.00
C ASP A 31 -3.30 -2.49 10.50
N TYR A 32 -2.44 -3.36 9.94
CA TYR A 32 -2.14 -3.37 8.51
C TYR A 32 -3.37 -3.53 7.61
N THR A 33 -4.44 -4.18 8.10
CA THR A 33 -5.67 -4.31 7.31
C THR A 33 -6.38 -2.97 7.21
N ARG A 34 -6.43 -2.23 8.32
CA ARG A 34 -6.99 -0.87 8.32
C ARG A 34 -6.15 0.07 7.45
N LEU A 35 -4.83 0.07 7.61
CA LEU A 35 -3.94 0.94 6.84
C LEU A 35 -4.16 0.77 5.33
N LEU A 36 -4.24 -0.48 4.86
CA LEU A 36 -4.56 -0.80 3.47
C LEU A 36 -5.88 -0.17 3.01
N PHE A 37 -6.95 -0.28 3.80
CA PHE A 37 -8.24 0.32 3.43
C PHE A 37 -8.24 1.85 3.50
N GLU A 38 -7.45 2.45 4.40
CA GLU A 38 -7.25 3.89 4.45
C GLU A 38 -6.52 4.40 3.21
N GLU A 39 -5.47 3.71 2.77
CA GLU A 39 -4.76 4.03 1.52
C GLU A 39 -5.66 3.91 0.29
N ILE A 40 -6.42 2.82 0.19
CA ILE A 40 -7.40 2.64 -0.90
C ILE A 40 -8.44 3.76 -0.90
N ARG A 41 -8.94 4.16 0.28
CA ARG A 41 -9.90 5.27 0.39
C ARG A 41 -9.26 6.56 -0.09
N THR A 42 -8.06 6.90 0.38
CA THR A 42 -7.33 8.10 -0.04
C THR A 42 -7.12 8.13 -1.55
N LEU A 43 -6.71 7.01 -2.16
CA LEU A 43 -6.55 6.92 -3.62
C LEU A 43 -7.86 7.24 -4.36
N ILE A 44 -8.99 6.74 -3.88
CA ILE A 44 -10.32 7.01 -4.49
C ILE A 44 -10.75 8.46 -4.28
N GLU A 45 -10.50 9.03 -3.09
CA GLU A 45 -10.92 10.40 -2.74
C GLU A 45 -10.10 11.47 -3.47
N GLU A 46 -8.81 11.21 -3.70
CA GLU A 46 -7.88 12.18 -4.27
C GLU A 46 -7.74 12.06 -5.79
N ASN A 47 -8.23 10.97 -6.40
CA ASN A 47 -8.05 10.71 -7.82
C ASN A 47 -9.35 10.30 -8.52
N THR A 48 -9.50 10.76 -9.74
CA THR A 48 -10.50 10.24 -10.66
C THR A 48 -10.18 8.81 -11.08
N ARG A 49 -11.21 8.07 -11.52
CA ARG A 49 -11.02 6.72 -12.07
C ARG A 49 -10.12 6.70 -13.30
N GLU A 50 -10.05 7.79 -14.06
CA GLU A 50 -9.18 7.91 -15.22
C GLU A 50 -7.72 8.13 -14.83
N GLU A 51 -7.44 9.01 -13.86
CA GLU A 51 -6.10 9.21 -13.32
C GLU A 51 -5.51 7.91 -12.76
N LEU A 52 -6.29 7.14 -11.99
CA LEU A 52 -5.85 5.84 -11.48
C LEU A 52 -5.55 4.82 -12.59
N ARG A 53 -6.26 4.88 -13.72
CA ARG A 53 -5.97 4.01 -14.87
C ARG A 53 -4.71 4.45 -15.61
N ASN A 54 -4.50 5.75 -15.74
CA ASN A 54 -3.30 6.29 -16.38
C ASN A 54 -2.06 5.98 -15.54
N GLU A 55 -2.15 6.12 -14.22
CA GLU A 55 -1.08 5.73 -13.29
C GLU A 55 -0.76 4.23 -13.39
N LEU A 56 -1.80 3.39 -13.49
CA LEU A 56 -1.61 1.95 -13.67
C LEU A 56 -0.85 1.60 -14.97
N VAL A 57 -1.08 2.36 -16.05
CA VAL A 57 -0.34 2.21 -17.31
C VAL A 57 1.10 2.68 -17.12
N ALA A 58 1.34 3.85 -16.54
CA ALA A 58 2.67 4.39 -16.30
C ALA A 58 3.55 3.45 -15.46
N ILE A 59 3.00 2.89 -14.38
CA ILE A 59 3.69 1.89 -13.55
C ILE A 59 3.99 0.61 -14.33
N THR A 60 3.08 0.20 -15.22
CA THR A 60 3.30 -1.01 -16.04
C THR A 60 4.43 -0.78 -17.04
N ASP A 61 4.45 0.38 -17.70
CA ASP A 61 5.51 0.76 -18.64
C ASP A 61 6.87 0.85 -17.93
N GLU A 62 6.94 1.42 -16.73
CA GLU A 62 8.18 1.50 -15.92
C GLU A 62 8.71 0.10 -15.55
N ILE A 63 7.81 -0.82 -15.16
CA ILE A 63 8.18 -2.21 -14.89
C ILE A 63 8.72 -2.89 -16.15
N GLU A 64 8.06 -2.73 -17.29
CA GLU A 64 8.49 -3.29 -18.58
C GLU A 64 9.86 -2.73 -19.02
N GLU A 65 10.15 -1.45 -18.71
CA GLU A 65 11.45 -0.84 -18.95
C GLU A 65 12.55 -1.51 -18.12
N TRP A 66 12.33 -1.77 -16.82
CA TRP A 66 13.29 -2.51 -16.00
C TRP A 66 13.48 -3.95 -16.46
N GLN A 67 12.38 -4.64 -16.81
CA GLN A 67 12.44 -6.00 -17.37
C GLN A 67 13.34 -6.04 -18.60
N ALA A 68 13.14 -5.12 -19.55
CA ALA A 68 13.94 -5.03 -20.77
C ALA A 68 15.39 -4.61 -20.50
N THR A 69 15.62 -3.73 -19.53
CA THR A 69 16.96 -3.23 -19.18
C THR A 69 17.84 -4.31 -18.57
N TYR A 70 17.26 -5.15 -17.70
CA TYR A 70 18.00 -6.17 -16.95
C TYR A 70 17.81 -7.59 -17.46
N ASP A 71 16.97 -7.79 -18.49
CA ASP A 71 16.65 -9.09 -19.10
C ASP A 71 16.11 -10.11 -18.08
N VAL A 72 15.15 -9.65 -17.26
CA VAL A 72 14.52 -10.43 -16.18
C VAL A 72 13.02 -10.18 -16.15
N GLU A 73 12.24 -11.16 -15.73
CA GLU A 73 10.79 -11.06 -15.68
C GLU A 73 10.28 -10.51 -14.35
N THR A 74 11.01 -10.71 -13.25
CA THR A 74 10.61 -10.23 -11.92
C THR A 74 11.74 -9.58 -11.13
N TRP A 75 11.39 -8.76 -10.14
CA TRP A 75 12.37 -8.16 -9.25
C TRP A 75 13.10 -9.21 -8.41
N GLU A 76 12.45 -10.32 -8.04
CA GLU A 76 13.08 -11.44 -7.32
C GLU A 76 14.13 -12.15 -8.19
N GLU A 77 13.87 -12.28 -9.50
CA GLU A 77 14.86 -12.79 -10.45
C GLU A 77 16.03 -11.81 -10.59
N PHE A 78 15.73 -10.51 -10.68
CA PHE A 78 16.77 -9.48 -10.71
C PHE A 78 17.64 -9.51 -9.45
N GLU A 79 17.05 -9.65 -8.28
CA GLU A 79 17.78 -9.78 -7.01
C GLU A 79 18.67 -11.01 -6.99
N GLN A 80 18.17 -12.15 -7.47
CA GLN A 80 18.96 -13.38 -7.58
C GLN A 80 20.16 -13.20 -8.51
N SER A 81 19.98 -12.50 -9.64
CA SER A 81 21.07 -12.22 -10.58
C SER A 81 22.23 -11.44 -9.95
N LEU A 82 21.99 -10.68 -8.87
CA LEU A 82 23.03 -9.95 -8.15
C LEU A 82 23.96 -10.88 -7.34
N ALA A 83 23.47 -12.05 -6.93
CA ALA A 83 24.26 -13.01 -6.16
C ALA A 83 25.26 -13.78 -7.04
N ASP A 84 24.97 -13.91 -8.33
CA ASP A 84 25.78 -14.65 -9.30
C ASP A 84 26.84 -13.78 -10.01
N GLY A 85 26.77 -12.46 -9.86
CA GLY A 85 27.64 -11.51 -10.55
C GLY A 85 28.88 -11.06 -9.76
N ASP A 86 30.02 -10.94 -10.43
CA ASP A 86 31.21 -10.26 -9.90
C ASP A 86 31.09 -8.74 -10.14
N LEU A 87 30.12 -8.14 -9.44
CA LEU A 87 29.76 -6.73 -9.59
C LEU A 87 30.56 -5.86 -8.61
N ALA A 88 30.95 -4.66 -9.06
CA ALA A 88 31.56 -3.67 -8.18
C ALA A 88 30.53 -3.18 -7.12
N SER A 89 31.03 -2.75 -5.96
CA SER A 89 30.15 -2.32 -4.85
C SER A 89 29.21 -1.17 -5.20
N ASP A 90 29.62 -0.24 -6.08
CA ASP A 90 28.78 0.88 -6.51
C ASP A 90 27.66 0.39 -7.44
N GLU A 91 27.98 -0.50 -8.38
CA GLU A 91 26.99 -1.12 -9.27
C GLU A 91 25.99 -1.98 -8.49
N LEU A 92 26.43 -2.71 -7.46
CA LEU A 92 25.54 -3.46 -6.58
C LEU A 92 24.56 -2.55 -5.84
N ARG A 93 24.98 -1.35 -5.43
CA ARG A 93 24.11 -0.38 -4.77
C ARG A 93 23.07 0.15 -5.75
N ASP A 94 23.49 0.58 -6.93
CA ASP A 94 22.58 1.11 -7.95
C ASP A 94 21.50 0.10 -8.35
N ARG A 95 21.89 -1.18 -8.52
CA ARG A 95 20.93 -2.26 -8.84
C ARG A 95 19.97 -2.55 -7.68
N ARG A 96 20.42 -2.49 -6.42
CA ARG A 96 19.52 -2.62 -5.26
C ARG A 96 18.51 -1.48 -5.16
N ASP A 97 18.92 -0.25 -5.50
CA ASP A 97 18.02 0.89 -5.53
C ASP A 97 16.95 0.74 -6.63
N VAL A 98 17.28 0.12 -7.76
CA VAL A 98 16.31 -0.26 -8.79
C VAL A 98 15.35 -1.34 -8.28
N ILE A 99 15.85 -2.39 -7.61
CA ILE A 99 14.99 -3.44 -7.04
C ILE A 99 13.97 -2.84 -6.06
N GLY A 100 14.40 -1.94 -5.18
CA GLY A 100 13.49 -1.29 -4.23
C GLY A 100 12.42 -0.44 -4.91
N ARG A 101 12.77 0.25 -6.01
CA ARG A 101 11.78 0.97 -6.83
C ARG A 101 10.80 0.02 -7.49
N TRP A 102 11.29 -1.10 -8.04
CA TRP A 102 10.43 -2.11 -8.66
C TRP A 102 9.46 -2.74 -7.65
N GLU A 103 9.91 -3.07 -6.45
CA GLU A 103 9.05 -3.56 -5.37
C GLU A 103 7.95 -2.54 -5.04
N GLY A 104 8.31 -1.26 -4.88
CA GLY A 104 7.35 -0.17 -4.63
C GLY A 104 6.32 -0.02 -5.76
N SER A 105 6.78 0.05 -7.01
CA SER A 105 5.89 0.11 -8.18
C SER A 105 4.94 -1.10 -8.24
N GLN A 106 5.37 -2.29 -7.81
CA GLN A 106 4.52 -3.47 -7.72
C GLN A 106 3.46 -3.38 -6.62
N GLU A 107 3.78 -2.76 -5.48
CA GLU A 107 2.85 -2.49 -4.40
C GLU A 107 1.80 -1.45 -4.82
N ASP A 108 2.24 -0.32 -5.37
CA ASP A 108 1.37 0.74 -5.90
C ASP A 108 0.41 0.20 -6.96
N ARG A 109 0.93 -0.64 -7.87
CA ARG A 109 0.12 -1.34 -8.88
C ARG A 109 -1.00 -2.17 -8.26
N ARG A 110 -0.74 -2.85 -7.14
CA ARG A 110 -1.77 -3.66 -6.43
C ARG A 110 -2.79 -2.74 -5.75
N LEU A 111 -2.34 -1.69 -5.06
CA LEU A 111 -3.21 -0.71 -4.40
C LEU A 111 -4.16 -0.03 -5.38
N ILE A 112 -3.64 0.44 -6.52
CA ILE A 112 -4.44 1.08 -7.57
C ILE A 112 -5.47 0.12 -8.15
N LYS A 113 -5.10 -1.16 -8.38
CA LYS A 113 -6.07 -2.19 -8.82
C LYS A 113 -7.19 -2.39 -7.80
N HIS A 114 -6.87 -2.39 -6.51
CA HIS A 114 -7.88 -2.46 -5.45
C HIS A 114 -8.77 -1.21 -5.43
N ALA A 115 -8.19 -0.02 -5.54
CA ALA A 115 -8.93 1.25 -5.63
C ALA A 115 -9.90 1.25 -6.82
N LEU A 116 -9.46 0.86 -8.01
CA LEU A 116 -10.30 0.78 -9.21
C LEU A 116 -11.46 -0.21 -9.08
N ALA A 117 -11.23 -1.34 -8.38
CA ALA A 117 -12.24 -2.35 -8.11
C ALA A 117 -13.30 -1.86 -7.11
N LEU A 118 -12.90 -1.07 -6.11
CA LEU A 118 -13.79 -0.55 -5.07
C LEU A 118 -14.38 0.82 -5.37
N TYR A 119 -13.89 1.51 -6.40
CA TYR A 119 -14.23 2.90 -6.74
C TYR A 119 -15.74 3.18 -6.70
N SER A 120 -16.52 2.41 -7.47
CA SER A 120 -17.97 2.59 -7.54
C SER A 120 -18.69 2.26 -6.22
N ASN A 121 -18.15 1.34 -5.43
CA ASN A 121 -18.73 0.97 -4.14
C ASN A 121 -18.53 2.07 -3.10
N VAL A 122 -17.34 2.68 -3.09
CA VAL A 122 -17.00 3.79 -2.19
C VAL A 122 -17.81 5.03 -2.53
N GLU A 123 -17.90 5.39 -3.82
CA GLU A 123 -18.74 6.52 -4.26
C GLU A 123 -20.22 6.31 -3.88
N ALA A 124 -20.77 5.12 -4.11
CA ALA A 124 -22.15 4.82 -3.73
C ALA A 124 -22.37 4.87 -2.20
N ALA A 125 -21.39 4.45 -1.40
CA ALA A 125 -21.47 4.54 0.06
C ALA A 125 -21.42 6.00 0.53
N ARG A 126 -20.62 6.84 -0.14
CA ARG A 126 -20.52 8.28 0.13
C ARG A 126 -21.84 9.01 -0.16
N GLU A 127 -22.45 8.73 -1.31
CA GLU A 127 -23.77 9.28 -1.67
C GLU A 127 -24.84 8.93 -0.63
N GLN A 128 -24.90 7.67 -0.19
CA GLN A 128 -25.84 7.23 0.86
C GLN A 128 -25.64 7.97 2.19
N MET A 129 -24.40 8.23 2.60
CA MET A 129 -24.12 8.99 3.83
C MET A 129 -24.59 10.44 3.72
N ILE A 130 -24.39 11.08 2.56
CA ILE A 130 -24.86 12.46 2.30
C ILE A 130 -26.39 12.52 2.34
N ASP A 131 -27.07 11.56 1.70
CA ASP A 131 -28.52 11.47 1.69
C ASP A 131 -29.11 11.27 3.09
N MET A 132 -28.46 10.46 3.92
CA MET A 132 -28.89 10.24 5.31
C MET A 132 -28.75 11.52 6.15
N ALA A 133 -27.62 12.21 6.06
CA ALA A 133 -27.41 13.48 6.78
C ALA A 133 -28.42 14.57 6.40
N ASN A 134 -28.81 14.62 5.13
CA ASN A 134 -29.82 15.55 4.62
C ASN A 134 -31.25 15.20 5.07
N ARG A 135 -31.55 13.94 5.37
CA ARG A 135 -32.87 13.51 5.90
C ARG A 135 -33.07 13.88 7.35
N ASP A 136 -32.02 13.85 8.16
CA ASP A 136 -32.11 14.17 9.60
C ASP A 136 -32.21 15.68 9.88
N THR A 137 -32.04 16.52 8.86
CA THR A 137 -32.07 17.99 8.95
C THR A 137 -33.37 18.64 8.44
N ASN A 138 -34.38 17.86 8.03
CA ASN A 138 -35.65 18.35 7.46
C ASN A 138 -36.90 17.80 8.16
#